data_AF-A0A936DD12-F1
#
_entry.id   AF-A0A936DD12-F1
#
_cell.length_a   1.000
_cell.length_b   1.000
_cell.length_c   1.000
_cell.angle_alpha   90.00
_cell.angle_beta   90.00
_cell.angle_gamma   90.00
#
_symmetry.space_group_name_H-M   'P 1'
#
loop_
_entity.id
_entity.type
_entity.pdbx_description
1 polymer ?
#
loop_
_entity_poly.entity_id
_entity_poly.type
_entity_poly.pdbx_seq_one_letter_code
_entity_poly.pdbx_strand_id
1 'polypeptide(L)'
;MKIGIPKEIHEGERRVAATPDTAKKLQKFGFEVLIESGAGDNANFPDDAYRAAGCEVTSDVSKVWQQDIVAKVRPPEYHPGTGMDETELLREGGTLISFLWPAQNAALMERLVGRKCNAIAMDAVPRISRAQKLDALSSMANIAGYRAVIEAANHFARFFTGQITAAGKVPPAKVMVIGAGVAGLAAIGAARGMGAIVRAFDTRPAVREQVQSMGAEFLEVTLEEDGAGEGGYAKEMSPAFIKAEMELFHEQAKDVDIIITTALIPGRPAPKLLEAYHVEAMKPGSVIVDLAAEQGGNCELTSPGRVIVHKGVTIVGHTDLPSRLSSVASQLYGTNIVHLLDDLGKAEKFKLDLDDEVVSGALVVKDGANRWPTPKPKMTSPTEGKPKEAAPPPKAAGGHGHGGGGGSGSPWPLVAAGLALVGIGMGAPPSFLTHLTVFVLAIFVGWQVIWNVTPALHTPLMSVTNAISGIIIIGGILQISGPPGAATTILGAAAILLATINIAGGFLVTQRMLQMFRKQ
;
A
#
# COMPACT_ATOMS: atom_id res chain seq x y z
N MET A 1 -10.99 -28.81 11.90
CA MET A 1 -10.46 -27.83 12.87
C MET A 1 -11.24 -26.53 12.69
N LYS A 2 -11.58 -25.85 13.78
CA LYS A 2 -12.52 -24.72 13.79
C LYS A 2 -11.87 -23.41 14.22
N ILE A 3 -12.28 -22.31 13.59
CA ILE A 3 -11.84 -20.95 13.91
C ILE A 3 -13.03 -20.16 14.45
N GLY A 4 -12.88 -19.58 15.63
CA GLY A 4 -13.82 -18.64 16.22
C GLY A 4 -13.42 -17.19 15.94
N ILE A 5 -14.37 -16.38 15.47
CA ILE A 5 -14.22 -14.94 15.24
C ILE A 5 -15.19 -14.20 16.18
N PRO A 6 -14.73 -13.82 17.39
CA PRO A 6 -15.56 -13.09 18.33
C PRO A 6 -15.72 -11.62 17.90
N LYS A 7 -16.73 -10.98 18.46
CA LYS A 7 -16.95 -9.54 18.33
C LYS A 7 -15.92 -8.79 19.16
N GLU A 8 -15.47 -7.65 18.67
CA GLU A 8 -14.64 -6.74 19.46
C GLU A 8 -15.50 -5.97 20.46
N ILE A 9 -15.06 -5.94 21.72
CA ILE A 9 -15.75 -5.28 22.83
C ILE A 9 -15.16 -3.92 23.20
N HIS A 10 -13.97 -3.62 22.66
CA HIS A 10 -13.28 -2.37 22.93
C HIS A 10 -14.03 -1.17 22.35
N GLU A 11 -14.15 -0.11 23.14
CA GLU A 11 -14.87 1.09 22.74
C GLU A 11 -14.25 1.70 21.46
N GLY A 12 -15.09 1.96 20.45
CA GLY A 12 -14.64 2.53 19.18
C GLY A 12 -13.92 1.54 18.24
N GLU A 13 -13.72 0.28 18.64
CA GLU A 13 -13.24 -0.76 17.72
C GLU A 13 -14.36 -1.18 16.78
N ARG A 14 -14.12 -0.99 15.48
CA ARG A 14 -15.08 -1.29 14.42
C ARG A 14 -14.61 -2.38 13.48
N ARG A 15 -13.36 -2.80 13.60
CA ARG A 15 -12.78 -3.85 12.75
C ARG A 15 -13.22 -5.23 13.24
N VAL A 16 -13.08 -6.22 12.36
CA VAL A 16 -13.31 -7.63 12.64
C VAL A 16 -12.16 -8.47 12.08
N ALA A 17 -11.81 -9.57 12.75
CA ALA A 17 -10.64 -10.38 12.39
C ALA A 17 -10.82 -11.19 11.08
N ALA A 18 -12.06 -11.38 10.62
CA ALA A 18 -12.37 -12.00 9.35
C ALA A 18 -13.57 -11.33 8.67
N THR A 19 -13.45 -11.09 7.37
CA THR A 19 -14.55 -10.68 6.49
C THR A 19 -15.18 -11.92 5.84
N PRO A 20 -16.35 -11.81 5.20
CA PRO A 20 -16.93 -12.91 4.43
C PRO A 20 -15.98 -13.47 3.35
N ASP A 21 -15.17 -12.62 2.72
CA ASP A 21 -14.21 -13.04 1.70
C ASP A 21 -13.01 -13.77 2.28
N THR A 22 -12.47 -13.32 3.41
CA THR A 22 -11.38 -14.04 4.08
C THR A 22 -11.90 -15.34 4.70
N ALA A 23 -13.12 -15.35 5.22
CA ALA A 23 -13.76 -16.56 5.76
C ALA A 23 -13.92 -17.65 4.68
N LYS A 24 -14.35 -17.29 3.45
CA LYS A 24 -14.36 -18.23 2.31
C LYS A 24 -12.98 -18.80 2.01
N LYS A 25 -11.91 -18.01 2.13
CA LYS A 25 -10.54 -18.49 1.93
C LYS A 25 -10.14 -19.48 3.03
N LEU A 26 -10.48 -19.18 4.29
CA LEU A 26 -10.24 -20.09 5.42
C LEU A 26 -10.99 -21.42 5.25
N GLN A 27 -12.24 -21.38 4.77
CA GLN A 27 -12.99 -22.60 4.46
C GLN A 27 -12.34 -23.44 3.37
N LYS A 28 -11.80 -22.80 2.32
CA LYS A 28 -11.00 -23.50 1.30
C LYS A 28 -9.71 -24.11 1.84
N PHE A 29 -9.21 -23.63 2.97
CA PHE A 29 -8.08 -24.22 3.70
C PHE A 29 -8.51 -25.36 4.64
N GLY A 30 -9.80 -25.73 4.65
CA GLY A 30 -10.36 -26.82 5.45
C GLY A 30 -10.77 -26.42 6.87
N PHE A 31 -10.77 -25.12 7.19
CA PHE A 31 -11.25 -24.64 8.49
C PHE A 31 -12.77 -24.47 8.47
N GLU A 32 -13.44 -24.88 9.55
CA GLU A 32 -14.80 -24.44 9.81
C GLU A 32 -14.75 -23.07 10.50
N VAL A 33 -15.50 -22.09 10.01
CA VAL A 33 -15.45 -20.71 10.54
C VAL A 33 -16.76 -20.41 11.26
N LEU A 34 -16.63 -20.10 12.56
CA LEU A 34 -17.72 -19.71 13.44
C LEU A 34 -17.58 -18.22 13.78
N ILE A 35 -18.62 -17.44 13.50
CA ILE A 35 -18.66 -16.00 13.71
C ILE A 35 -19.62 -15.68 14.86
N GLU A 36 -19.23 -14.78 15.76
CA GLU A 36 -20.15 -14.20 16.73
C GLU A 36 -21.15 -13.27 16.03
N SER A 37 -22.43 -13.38 16.37
CA SER A 37 -23.48 -12.52 15.81
C SER A 37 -23.18 -11.04 16.03
N GLY A 38 -23.21 -10.27 14.96
CA GLY A 38 -22.91 -8.84 14.95
C GLY A 38 -21.43 -8.49 15.08
N ALA A 39 -20.51 -9.45 14.95
CA ALA A 39 -19.07 -9.17 14.97
C ALA A 39 -18.62 -8.24 13.82
N GLY A 40 -19.25 -8.37 12.65
CA GLY A 40 -18.90 -7.60 11.45
C GLY A 40 -19.72 -6.33 11.22
N ASP A 41 -20.72 -6.03 12.04
CA ASP A 41 -21.69 -4.94 11.79
C ASP A 41 -21.00 -3.58 11.64
N ASN A 42 -20.07 -3.28 12.55
CA ASN A 42 -19.30 -2.04 12.55
C ASN A 42 -18.28 -1.92 11.39
N ALA A 43 -18.00 -3.04 10.71
CA ALA A 43 -17.18 -3.12 9.52
C ALA A 43 -18.00 -3.21 8.21
N ASN A 44 -19.33 -3.05 8.30
CA ASN A 44 -20.30 -3.22 7.22
C ASN A 44 -20.35 -4.65 6.65
N PHE A 45 -20.16 -5.65 7.50
CA PHE A 45 -20.33 -7.07 7.16
C PHE A 45 -21.45 -7.67 8.02
N PRO A 46 -22.72 -7.64 7.56
CA PRO A 46 -23.83 -8.18 8.33
C PRO A 46 -23.74 -9.71 8.43
N ASP A 47 -24.34 -10.29 9.47
CA ASP A 47 -24.37 -11.74 9.70
C ASP A 47 -24.80 -12.57 8.48
N ASP A 48 -25.76 -12.07 7.70
CA ASP A 48 -26.24 -12.77 6.50
C ASP A 48 -25.17 -12.90 5.42
N ALA A 49 -24.22 -11.96 5.35
CA ALA A 49 -23.08 -12.07 4.45
C ALA A 49 -22.14 -13.22 4.86
N TYR A 50 -21.98 -13.46 6.17
CA TYR A 50 -21.23 -14.60 6.69
C TYR A 50 -21.97 -15.92 6.45
N ARG A 51 -23.29 -15.96 6.67
CA ARG A 51 -24.11 -17.14 6.37
C ARG A 51 -24.05 -17.49 4.88
N ALA A 52 -24.16 -16.49 3.99
CA ALA A 52 -24.01 -16.67 2.55
C ALA A 52 -22.59 -17.09 2.13
N ALA A 53 -21.58 -16.77 2.94
CA ALA A 53 -20.22 -17.26 2.80
C ALA A 53 -20.03 -18.69 3.33
N GLY A 54 -21.08 -19.33 3.86
CA GLY A 54 -21.05 -20.69 4.41
C GLY A 54 -20.55 -20.77 5.84
N CYS A 55 -20.45 -19.65 6.56
CA CYS A 55 -20.03 -19.64 7.96
C CYS A 55 -21.20 -19.95 8.89
N GLU A 56 -20.91 -20.56 10.03
CA GLU A 56 -21.87 -20.64 11.14
C GLU A 56 -21.85 -19.30 11.90
N VAL A 57 -23.02 -18.77 12.24
CA VAL A 57 -23.15 -17.55 13.04
C VAL A 57 -23.93 -17.87 14.31
N THR A 58 -23.39 -17.49 15.48
CA THR A 58 -23.96 -17.80 16.80
C THR A 58 -23.94 -16.60 17.72
N SER A 59 -24.94 -16.46 18.59
CA SER A 59 -24.95 -15.47 19.68
C SER A 59 -24.27 -15.97 20.97
N ASP A 60 -23.88 -17.25 21.01
CA ASP A 60 -23.17 -17.85 22.14
C ASP A 60 -21.68 -17.47 22.09
N VAL A 61 -21.30 -16.45 22.86
CA VAL A 61 -19.93 -15.95 22.97
C VAL A 61 -18.98 -17.06 23.41
N SER A 62 -19.32 -17.81 24.46
CA SER A 62 -18.47 -18.90 24.96
C SER A 62 -18.21 -19.95 23.89
N LYS A 63 -19.21 -20.30 23.07
CA LYS A 63 -19.02 -21.22 21.94
C LYS A 63 -17.96 -20.69 20.96
N VAL A 64 -17.95 -19.40 20.63
CA VAL A 64 -16.97 -18.80 19.70
C VAL A 64 -15.55 -18.85 20.27
N TRP A 65 -15.39 -18.67 21.57
CA TRP A 65 -14.09 -18.69 22.23
C TRP A 65 -13.53 -20.10 22.50
N GLN A 66 -14.39 -21.12 22.53
CA GLN A 66 -14.01 -22.52 22.76
C GLN A 66 -13.57 -23.26 21.47
N GLN A 67 -13.25 -22.53 20.39
CA GLN A 67 -12.80 -23.11 19.12
C GLN A 67 -11.31 -23.49 19.12
N ASP A 68 -10.86 -24.21 18.09
CA ASP A 68 -9.48 -24.65 18.01
C ASP A 68 -8.49 -23.48 17.95
N ILE A 69 -8.89 -22.48 17.18
CA ILE A 69 -8.22 -21.21 16.97
C ILE A 69 -9.23 -20.10 17.23
N VAL A 70 -8.84 -19.04 17.92
CA VAL A 70 -9.61 -17.81 18.06
C VAL A 70 -8.80 -16.68 17.43
N ALA A 71 -9.41 -15.95 16.49
CA ALA A 71 -8.76 -14.83 15.84
C ALA A 71 -9.48 -13.52 16.21
N LYS A 72 -8.72 -12.58 16.80
CA LYS A 72 -9.15 -11.25 17.20
C LYS A 72 -8.29 -10.17 16.56
N VAL A 73 -8.78 -8.94 16.59
CA VAL A 73 -8.01 -7.75 16.23
C VAL A 73 -7.21 -7.30 17.45
N ARG A 74 -7.90 -6.91 18.53
CA ARG A 74 -7.25 -6.37 19.73
C ARG A 74 -6.90 -7.48 20.74
N PRO A 75 -6.02 -7.20 21.71
CA PRO A 75 -5.78 -8.13 22.81
C PRO A 75 -7.08 -8.44 23.56
N PRO A 76 -7.23 -9.65 24.12
CA PRO A 76 -8.36 -9.97 24.99
C PRO A 76 -8.47 -9.00 26.18
N GLU A 77 -9.68 -8.59 26.52
CA GLU A 77 -9.95 -7.69 27.65
C GLU A 77 -11.12 -8.18 28.53
N TYR A 78 -11.49 -7.40 29.55
CA TYR A 78 -12.60 -7.77 30.44
C TYR A 78 -13.94 -7.65 29.70
N HIS A 79 -14.67 -8.76 29.56
CA HIS A 79 -15.88 -8.82 28.77
C HIS A 79 -17.13 -8.43 29.61
N PRO A 80 -17.75 -7.27 29.36
CA PRO A 80 -18.84 -6.77 30.20
C PRO A 80 -20.08 -7.67 30.14
N GLY A 81 -20.32 -8.35 29.03
CA GLY A 81 -21.48 -9.24 28.86
C GLY A 81 -21.36 -10.61 29.55
N THR A 82 -20.15 -11.09 29.85
CA THR A 82 -19.92 -12.39 30.50
C THR A 82 -19.44 -12.23 31.93
N GLY A 83 -18.94 -11.04 32.30
CA GLY A 83 -18.41 -10.74 33.63
C GLY A 83 -17.03 -11.34 33.89
N MET A 84 -16.37 -11.86 32.86
CA MET A 84 -15.08 -12.55 32.93
C MET A 84 -14.07 -11.91 31.97
N ASP A 85 -12.78 -12.12 32.20
CA ASP A 85 -11.77 -11.78 31.21
C ASP A 85 -11.86 -12.72 30.00
N GLU A 86 -11.77 -12.16 28.79
CA GLU A 86 -11.85 -12.94 27.55
C GLU A 86 -10.82 -14.07 27.47
N THR A 87 -9.65 -13.94 28.12
CA THR A 87 -8.65 -15.02 28.17
C THR A 87 -9.16 -16.28 28.88
N GLU A 88 -10.10 -16.15 29.81
CA GLU A 88 -10.69 -17.28 30.54
C GLU A 88 -11.67 -18.07 29.65
N LEU A 89 -12.24 -17.42 28.64
CA LEU A 89 -13.15 -18.02 27.68
C LEU A 89 -12.44 -18.90 26.65
N LEU A 90 -11.13 -18.72 26.45
CA LEU A 90 -10.33 -19.59 25.60
C LEU A 90 -10.36 -21.02 26.15
N ARG A 91 -10.29 -22.04 25.28
CA ARG A 91 -10.07 -23.42 25.73
C ARG A 91 -8.60 -23.67 26.07
N GLU A 92 -8.33 -24.62 26.96
CA GLU A 92 -6.94 -25.10 27.17
C GLU A 92 -6.38 -25.70 25.87
N GLY A 93 -5.12 -25.39 25.56
CA GLY A 93 -4.47 -25.77 24.30
C GLY A 93 -4.98 -25.07 23.03
N GLY A 94 -5.99 -24.17 23.14
CA GLY A 94 -6.46 -23.35 22.02
C GLY A 94 -5.39 -22.36 21.54
N THR A 95 -5.48 -21.93 20.28
CA THR A 95 -4.55 -20.92 19.72
C THR A 95 -5.23 -19.56 19.56
N LEU A 96 -4.74 -18.54 20.24
CA LEU A 96 -5.15 -17.15 20.05
C LEU A 96 -4.26 -16.48 18.98
N ILE A 97 -4.88 -15.77 18.04
CA ILE A 97 -4.22 -14.90 17.07
C ILE A 97 -4.78 -13.49 17.23
N SER A 98 -3.98 -12.54 17.70
CA SER A 98 -4.38 -11.13 17.80
C SER A 98 -3.15 -10.22 17.86
N PHE A 99 -3.36 -8.90 17.87
CA PHE A 99 -2.37 -8.03 18.50
C PHE A 99 -2.32 -8.31 20.01
N LEU A 100 -1.13 -8.36 20.59
CA LEU A 100 -0.91 -8.70 22.01
C LEU A 100 0.03 -7.73 22.71
N TRP A 101 1.00 -7.12 22.01
CA TRP A 101 1.95 -6.16 22.58
C TRP A 101 2.61 -6.70 23.87
N PRO A 102 3.31 -7.85 23.80
CA PRO A 102 3.74 -8.62 24.97
C PRO A 102 4.72 -7.87 25.87
N ALA A 103 5.50 -6.93 25.33
CA ALA A 103 6.39 -6.08 26.12
C ALA A 103 5.64 -5.09 27.02
N GLN A 104 4.43 -4.68 26.61
CA GLN A 104 3.62 -3.70 27.33
C GLN A 104 2.57 -4.37 28.24
N ASN A 105 2.21 -5.63 27.97
CA ASN A 105 1.08 -6.30 28.61
C ASN A 105 1.49 -7.54 29.40
N ALA A 106 2.34 -7.39 30.43
CA ALA A 106 2.80 -8.49 31.27
C ALA A 106 1.64 -9.29 31.92
N ALA A 107 0.62 -8.60 32.45
CA ALA A 107 -0.53 -9.24 33.08
C ALA A 107 -1.41 -10.04 32.09
N LEU A 108 -1.44 -9.65 30.80
CA LEU A 108 -2.11 -10.44 29.77
C LEU A 108 -1.30 -11.72 29.48
N MET A 109 0.02 -11.60 29.37
CA MET A 109 0.91 -12.74 29.12
C MET A 109 0.81 -13.78 30.24
N GLU A 110 0.77 -13.36 31.51
CA GLU A 110 0.55 -14.25 32.65
C GLU A 110 -0.77 -15.01 32.59
N ARG A 111 -1.85 -14.34 32.17
CA ARG A 111 -3.17 -14.97 32.00
C ARG A 111 -3.19 -15.99 30.87
N LEU A 112 -2.60 -15.67 29.72
CA LEU A 112 -2.48 -16.60 28.59
C LEU A 112 -1.64 -17.84 28.97
N VAL A 113 -0.55 -17.64 29.70
CA VAL A 113 0.27 -18.72 30.27
C VAL A 113 -0.53 -19.57 31.24
N GLY A 114 -1.24 -18.95 32.19
CA GLY A 114 -2.08 -19.63 33.17
C GLY A 114 -3.21 -20.44 32.53
N ARG A 115 -3.73 -19.98 31.38
CA ARG A 115 -4.75 -20.70 30.60
C ARG A 115 -4.20 -21.90 29.82
N LYS A 116 -2.87 -22.06 29.76
CA LYS A 116 -2.19 -23.11 28.99
C LYS A 116 -2.59 -23.09 27.50
N CYS A 117 -2.78 -21.90 26.95
CA CYS A 117 -3.09 -21.73 25.53
C CYS A 117 -1.80 -21.54 24.70
N ASN A 118 -1.97 -21.46 23.39
CA ASN A 118 -0.99 -20.94 22.44
C ASN A 118 -1.38 -19.52 22.06
N ALA A 119 -0.41 -18.61 21.87
CA ALA A 119 -0.69 -17.24 21.50
C ALA A 119 0.29 -16.74 20.44
N ILE A 120 -0.25 -16.30 19.30
CA ILE A 120 0.50 -15.70 18.20
C ILE A 120 0.22 -14.20 18.21
N ALA A 121 1.26 -13.40 18.44
CA ALA A 121 1.20 -11.94 18.43
C ALA A 121 1.44 -11.42 17.01
N MET A 122 0.42 -10.83 16.39
CA MET A 122 0.52 -10.23 15.06
C MET A 122 1.48 -9.04 15.02
N ASP A 123 1.70 -8.37 16.15
CA ASP A 123 2.71 -7.32 16.34
C ASP A 123 4.15 -7.84 16.46
N ALA A 124 4.33 -9.13 16.73
CA ALA A 124 5.64 -9.78 16.84
C ALA A 124 6.07 -10.52 15.55
N VAL A 125 5.29 -10.42 14.46
CA VAL A 125 5.65 -10.98 13.16
C VAL A 125 7.00 -10.39 12.71
N PRO A 126 8.02 -11.23 12.46
CA PRO A 126 9.33 -10.71 12.10
C PRO A 126 9.35 -10.00 10.75
N ARG A 127 10.09 -8.89 10.66
CA ARG A 127 10.24 -8.11 9.42
C ARG A 127 11.29 -8.71 8.49
N ILE A 128 10.98 -9.87 7.92
CA ILE A 128 11.78 -10.55 6.89
C ILE A 128 11.00 -10.59 5.56
N SER A 129 11.69 -10.70 4.42
CA SER A 129 11.06 -10.56 3.09
C SER A 129 9.87 -11.50 2.88
N ARG A 130 9.95 -12.77 3.32
CA ARG A 130 8.84 -13.71 3.17
C ARG A 130 7.63 -13.38 4.05
N ALA A 131 7.86 -12.64 5.14
CA ALA A 131 6.85 -12.34 6.16
C ALA A 131 6.07 -11.04 5.88
N GLN A 132 6.44 -10.29 4.83
CA GLN A 132 5.78 -9.03 4.48
C GLN A 132 4.28 -9.18 4.25
N LYS A 133 3.83 -10.32 3.69
CA LYS A 133 2.40 -10.64 3.49
C LYS A 133 1.62 -10.87 4.81
N LEU A 134 2.33 -11.06 5.91
CA LEU A 134 1.75 -11.26 7.25
C LEU A 134 1.81 -10.00 8.11
N ASP A 135 2.51 -8.96 7.66
CA ASP A 135 2.76 -7.75 8.45
C ASP A 135 1.49 -6.91 8.60
N ALA A 136 0.78 -7.18 9.70
CA ALA A 136 -0.42 -6.47 10.08
C ALA A 136 -0.14 -5.02 10.47
N LEU A 137 1.04 -4.70 11.01
CA LEU A 137 1.41 -3.33 11.36
C LEU A 137 1.56 -2.46 10.11
N SER A 138 2.21 -2.98 9.07
CA SER A 138 2.32 -2.29 7.77
C SER A 138 0.95 -2.09 7.13
N SER A 139 0.06 -3.08 7.21
CA SER A 139 -1.31 -2.96 6.71
C SER A 139 -2.08 -1.83 7.43
N MET A 140 -2.03 -1.80 8.77
CA MET A 140 -2.71 -0.76 9.56
C MET A 140 -2.07 0.61 9.36
N ALA A 141 -0.74 0.69 9.24
CA ALA A 141 -0.01 1.93 8.98
C ALA A 141 -0.39 2.54 7.63
N ASN A 142 -0.50 1.71 6.57
CA ASN A 142 -0.93 2.17 5.26
C ASN A 142 -2.33 2.80 5.31
N ILE A 143 -3.28 2.14 5.98
CA ILE A 143 -4.64 2.65 6.18
C ILE A 143 -4.62 3.94 7.01
N ALA A 144 -3.84 3.99 8.10
CA ALA A 144 -3.75 5.17 8.96
C ALA A 144 -3.22 6.38 8.20
N GLY A 145 -2.19 6.20 7.36
CA GLY A 145 -1.64 7.26 6.50
C GLY A 145 -2.67 7.80 5.50
N TYR A 146 -3.40 6.92 4.81
CA TYR A 146 -4.51 7.34 3.94
C TYR A 146 -5.59 8.07 4.73
N ARG A 147 -6.05 7.49 5.85
CA ARG A 147 -7.14 8.05 6.66
C ARG A 147 -6.75 9.41 7.25
N ALA A 148 -5.49 9.61 7.63
CA ALA A 148 -5.00 10.89 8.14
C ALA A 148 -5.19 12.03 7.13
N VAL A 149 -4.99 11.78 5.83
CA VAL A 149 -5.26 12.78 4.79
C VAL A 149 -6.75 13.09 4.68
N ILE A 150 -7.61 12.08 4.82
CA ILE A 150 -9.07 12.27 4.82
C ILE A 150 -9.52 13.08 6.03
N GLU A 151 -8.99 12.81 7.23
CA GLU A 151 -9.26 13.62 8.41
C GLU A 151 -8.74 15.05 8.25
N ALA A 152 -7.54 15.21 7.69
CA ALA A 152 -6.99 16.53 7.40
C ALA A 152 -7.92 17.33 6.47
N ALA A 153 -8.40 16.71 5.39
CA ALA A 153 -9.34 17.33 4.46
C ALA A 153 -10.69 17.66 5.09
N ASN A 154 -11.21 16.80 5.98
CA ASN A 154 -12.47 17.04 6.69
C ASN A 154 -12.39 18.27 7.62
N HIS A 155 -11.23 18.51 8.22
CA HIS A 155 -11.00 19.65 9.12
C HIS A 155 -10.45 20.90 8.41
N PHE A 156 -10.04 20.79 7.15
CA PHE A 156 -9.43 21.90 6.40
C PHE A 156 -10.46 22.64 5.55
N ALA A 157 -10.57 23.96 5.73
CA ALA A 157 -11.60 24.77 5.10
C ALA A 157 -11.30 25.23 3.65
N ARG A 158 -10.27 24.67 3.00
CA ARG A 158 -9.85 25.04 1.64
C ARG A 158 -9.64 23.79 0.78
N PHE A 159 -9.61 23.98 -0.54
CA PHE A 159 -9.34 22.87 -1.46
C PHE A 159 -7.90 22.38 -1.36
N PHE A 160 -7.74 21.05 -1.48
CA PHE A 160 -6.42 20.44 -1.69
C PHE A 160 -5.91 20.76 -3.10
N THR A 161 -6.76 20.56 -4.11
CA THR A 161 -6.44 20.82 -5.51
C THR A 161 -6.50 22.31 -5.81
N GLY A 162 -5.45 22.85 -6.41
CA GLY A 162 -5.46 24.21 -6.95
C GLY A 162 -6.36 24.32 -8.17
N GLN A 163 -7.10 25.42 -8.29
CA GLN A 163 -8.05 25.64 -9.38
C GLN A 163 -7.95 27.06 -9.92
N ILE A 164 -8.13 27.22 -11.23
CA ILE A 164 -8.33 28.51 -11.88
C ILE A 164 -9.78 28.55 -12.34
N THR A 165 -10.53 29.53 -11.86
CA THR A 165 -11.95 29.73 -12.19
C THR A 165 -12.18 31.15 -12.68
N ALA A 166 -13.37 31.43 -13.20
CA ALA A 166 -13.78 32.79 -13.54
C ALA A 166 -13.75 33.74 -12.33
N ALA A 167 -13.91 33.20 -11.11
CA ALA A 167 -13.88 33.96 -9.87
C ALA A 167 -12.45 34.17 -9.31
N GLY A 168 -11.42 33.64 -9.97
CA GLY A 168 -10.02 33.80 -9.58
C GLY A 168 -9.27 32.48 -9.41
N LYS A 169 -8.01 32.59 -8.99
CA LYS A 169 -7.08 31.49 -8.77
C LYS A 169 -7.05 31.08 -7.30
N VAL A 170 -7.33 29.82 -7.00
CA VAL A 170 -7.16 29.21 -5.68
C VAL A 170 -5.90 28.35 -5.72
N PRO A 171 -4.86 28.64 -4.90
CA PRO A 171 -3.66 27.82 -4.87
C PRO A 171 -3.93 26.45 -4.21
N PRO A 172 -3.18 25.40 -4.59
CA PRO A 172 -3.27 24.09 -3.94
C PRO A 172 -2.83 24.16 -2.48
N ALA A 173 -3.33 23.23 -1.66
CA ALA A 173 -2.85 23.06 -0.30
C ALA A 173 -1.40 22.58 -0.28
N LYS A 174 -0.65 23.01 0.73
CA LYS A 174 0.70 22.54 1.03
C LYS A 174 0.66 21.60 2.24
N VAL A 175 1.10 20.36 2.05
CA VAL A 175 1.12 19.33 3.09
C VAL A 175 2.57 18.97 3.40
N MET A 176 2.94 19.00 4.68
CA MET A 176 4.20 18.45 5.18
C MET A 176 3.95 17.10 5.86
N VAL A 177 4.75 16.09 5.52
CA VAL A 177 4.72 14.77 6.17
C VAL A 177 6.04 14.56 6.92
N ILE A 178 5.98 14.38 8.23
CA ILE A 178 7.14 14.12 9.09
C ILE A 178 7.19 12.62 9.41
N GLY A 179 8.17 11.94 8.83
CA GLY A 179 8.31 10.49 8.80
C GLY A 179 7.78 9.91 7.47
N ALA A 180 8.63 9.17 6.75
CA ALA A 180 8.34 8.51 5.49
C ALA A 180 8.42 6.97 5.63
N GLY A 181 7.88 6.45 6.73
CA GLY A 181 7.54 5.03 6.86
C GLY A 181 6.31 4.65 6.03
N VAL A 182 5.73 3.47 6.27
CA VAL A 182 4.55 3.00 5.51
C VAL A 182 3.37 3.97 5.62
N ALA A 183 3.09 4.51 6.81
CA ALA A 183 2.04 5.51 7.00
C ALA A 183 2.35 6.83 6.30
N GLY A 184 3.59 7.33 6.43
CA GLY A 184 4.03 8.55 5.78
C GLY A 184 3.93 8.49 4.26
N LEU A 185 4.42 7.40 3.65
CA LEU A 185 4.31 7.19 2.20
C LEU A 185 2.85 7.08 1.75
N ALA A 186 1.99 6.40 2.52
CA ALA A 186 0.55 6.36 2.22
C ALA A 186 -0.11 7.75 2.29
N ALA A 187 0.28 8.57 3.28
CA ALA A 187 -0.18 9.95 3.39
C ALA A 187 0.32 10.82 2.22
N ILE A 188 1.59 10.68 1.83
CA ILE A 188 2.15 11.35 0.65
C ILE A 188 1.35 10.99 -0.61
N GLY A 189 1.12 9.71 -0.85
CA GLY A 189 0.37 9.24 -2.02
C GLY A 189 -1.07 9.76 -2.04
N ALA A 190 -1.77 9.72 -0.91
CA ALA A 190 -3.13 10.22 -0.79
C ALA A 190 -3.20 11.75 -1.00
N ALA A 191 -2.33 12.52 -0.34
CA ALA A 191 -2.32 13.98 -0.45
C ALA A 191 -1.94 14.44 -1.87
N ARG A 192 -0.94 13.80 -2.50
CA ARG A 192 -0.60 14.05 -3.92
C ARG A 192 -1.75 13.68 -4.85
N GLY A 193 -2.42 12.55 -4.60
CA GLY A 193 -3.60 12.12 -5.36
C GLY A 193 -4.77 13.12 -5.28
N MET A 194 -4.89 13.85 -4.17
CA MET A 194 -5.86 14.95 -4.00
C MET A 194 -5.39 16.29 -4.59
N GLY A 195 -4.23 16.34 -5.23
CA GLY A 195 -3.72 17.54 -5.92
C GLY A 195 -2.97 18.53 -5.02
N ALA A 196 -2.59 18.15 -3.80
CA ALA A 196 -1.76 18.97 -2.93
C ALA A 196 -0.29 18.98 -3.38
N ILE A 197 0.43 20.03 -2.96
CA ILE A 197 1.89 20.06 -2.98
C ILE A 197 2.35 19.38 -1.69
N VAL A 198 3.16 18.33 -1.80
CA VAL A 198 3.62 17.56 -0.65
C VAL A 198 5.12 17.71 -0.48
N ARG A 199 5.51 18.04 0.74
CA ARG A 199 6.89 18.01 1.23
C ARG A 199 6.99 16.93 2.30
N ALA A 200 8.09 16.22 2.37
CA ALA A 200 8.28 15.21 3.39
C ALA A 200 9.70 15.23 3.95
N PHE A 201 9.82 14.85 5.21
CA PHE A 201 11.08 14.73 5.91
C PHE A 201 11.16 13.36 6.59
N ASP A 202 12.33 12.73 6.56
CA ASP A 202 12.65 11.52 7.34
C ASP A 202 14.16 11.53 7.62
N THR A 203 14.58 11.00 8.77
CA THR A 203 15.99 10.96 9.16
C THR A 203 16.79 9.91 8.40
N ARG A 204 16.12 8.96 7.72
CA ARG A 204 16.76 7.88 6.96
C ARG A 204 16.98 8.32 5.50
N PRO A 205 18.21 8.36 5.00
CA PRO A 205 18.48 8.73 3.60
C PRO A 205 17.81 7.79 2.57
N ALA A 206 17.65 6.51 2.91
CA ALA A 206 17.12 5.48 2.01
C ALA A 206 15.67 5.72 1.54
N VAL A 207 14.89 6.53 2.25
CA VAL A 207 13.50 6.85 1.86
C VAL A 207 13.40 8.03 0.91
N ARG A 208 14.50 8.78 0.69
CA ARG A 208 14.52 9.96 -0.19
C ARG A 208 14.00 9.64 -1.58
N GLU A 209 14.56 8.59 -2.20
CA GLU A 209 14.16 8.16 -3.54
C GLU A 209 12.69 7.72 -3.57
N GLN A 210 12.20 7.09 -2.50
CA GLN A 210 10.79 6.69 -2.39
C GLN A 210 9.87 7.92 -2.36
N VAL A 211 10.16 8.90 -1.52
CA VAL A 211 9.41 10.17 -1.45
C VAL A 211 9.40 10.89 -2.80
N GLN A 212 10.56 11.01 -3.44
CA GLN A 212 10.68 11.66 -4.75
C GLN A 212 9.94 10.89 -5.85
N SER A 213 9.96 9.56 -5.83
CA SER A 213 9.22 8.72 -6.78
C SER A 213 7.70 8.91 -6.68
N MET A 214 7.21 9.27 -5.50
CA MET A 214 5.79 9.64 -5.27
C MET A 214 5.48 11.09 -5.64
N GLY A 215 6.47 11.83 -6.14
CA GLY A 215 6.34 13.22 -6.59
C GLY A 215 6.26 14.24 -5.45
N ALA A 216 6.76 13.91 -4.26
CA ALA A 216 6.91 14.83 -3.15
C ALA A 216 8.35 15.39 -3.07
N GLU A 217 8.47 16.59 -2.51
CA GLU A 217 9.76 17.22 -2.23
C GLU A 217 10.34 16.61 -0.94
N PHE A 218 11.56 16.10 -1.00
CA PHE A 218 12.26 15.60 0.19
C PHE A 218 13.05 16.74 0.83
N LEU A 219 12.73 17.05 2.08
CA LEU A 219 13.40 18.09 2.87
C LEU A 219 14.68 17.54 3.50
N GLU A 220 15.71 18.36 3.56
CA GLU A 220 17.01 17.99 4.12
C GLU A 220 17.42 18.97 5.23
N VAL A 221 18.09 18.43 6.24
CA VAL A 221 18.75 19.23 7.28
C VAL A 221 20.19 19.49 6.83
N THR A 222 20.74 20.66 7.14
CA THR A 222 22.10 21.06 6.74
C THR A 222 23.22 20.25 7.40
N LEU A 223 22.90 19.42 8.39
CA LEU A 223 23.81 18.53 9.10
C LEU A 223 23.61 17.10 8.60
N GLU A 224 24.63 16.52 7.96
CA GLU A 224 24.61 15.13 7.53
C GLU A 224 24.89 14.20 8.73
N GLU A 225 23.87 13.49 9.18
CA GLU A 225 23.96 12.41 10.17
C GLU A 225 23.04 11.27 9.75
N ASP A 226 23.52 10.03 9.77
CA ASP A 226 22.72 8.87 9.38
C ASP A 226 21.82 8.42 10.54
N GLY A 227 20.51 8.58 10.36
CA GLY A 227 19.46 8.17 11.30
C GLY A 227 18.97 6.72 11.17
N ALA A 228 19.58 5.89 10.31
CA ALA A 228 19.21 4.48 10.18
C ALA A 228 19.53 3.67 11.47
N GLY A 229 18.57 2.84 11.87
CA GLY A 229 18.66 1.86 12.95
C GLY A 229 18.39 0.43 12.49
N GLU A 230 18.30 -0.52 13.43
CA GLU A 230 18.07 -1.93 13.11
C GLU A 230 16.69 -2.17 12.44
N GLY A 231 16.63 -3.11 11.49
CA GLY A 231 15.36 -3.54 10.88
C GLY A 231 14.63 -2.47 10.05
N GLY A 232 15.35 -1.44 9.59
CA GLY A 232 14.78 -0.34 8.81
C GLY A 232 14.08 0.74 9.64
N TYR A 233 14.18 0.69 10.98
CA TYR A 233 13.69 1.75 11.87
C TYR A 233 14.69 2.92 11.97
N ALA A 234 14.23 4.07 12.45
CA ALA A 234 15.10 5.19 12.80
C ALA A 234 15.67 5.03 14.21
N LYS A 235 16.85 5.60 14.46
CA LYS A 235 17.44 5.76 15.81
C LYS A 235 17.34 7.22 16.28
N GLU A 236 17.69 7.44 17.55
CA GLU A 236 17.76 8.79 18.13
C GLU A 236 18.96 9.56 17.56
N MET A 237 18.72 10.82 17.18
CA MET A 237 19.70 11.70 16.54
C MET A 237 20.45 12.56 17.55
N SER A 238 21.60 13.14 17.16
CA SER A 238 22.34 14.06 18.02
C SER A 238 21.53 15.33 18.37
N PRO A 239 21.79 15.97 19.53
CA PRO A 239 21.13 17.23 19.90
C PRO A 239 21.31 18.35 18.87
N ALA A 240 22.44 18.37 18.16
CA ALA A 240 22.71 19.33 17.09
C ALA A 240 21.81 19.10 15.88
N PHE A 241 21.61 17.83 15.50
CA PHE A 241 20.69 17.46 14.43
C PHE A 241 19.25 17.81 14.79
N ILE A 242 18.79 17.44 16.00
CA ILE A 242 17.44 17.76 16.50
C ILE A 242 17.20 19.28 16.47
N LYS A 243 18.18 20.09 16.87
CA LYS A 243 18.05 21.55 16.80
C LYS A 243 17.84 22.04 15.37
N ALA A 244 18.64 21.56 14.42
CA ALA A 244 18.52 21.97 13.02
C ALA A 244 17.22 21.42 12.36
N GLU A 245 16.77 20.24 12.76
CA GLU A 245 15.48 19.65 12.39
C GLU A 245 14.31 20.52 12.88
N MET A 246 14.34 20.96 14.14
CA MET A 246 13.33 21.87 14.69
C MET A 246 13.30 23.23 13.99
N GLU A 247 14.47 23.80 13.66
CA GLU A 247 14.57 25.04 12.88
C GLU A 247 13.94 24.87 11.48
N LEU A 248 14.23 23.75 10.80
CA LEU A 248 13.61 23.40 9.52
C LEU A 248 12.08 23.29 9.65
N PHE A 249 11.57 22.59 10.66
CA PHE A 249 10.12 22.46 10.88
C PHE A 249 9.45 23.79 11.17
N HIS A 250 10.12 24.70 11.88
CA HIS A 250 9.58 26.03 12.16
C HIS A 250 9.45 26.87 10.88
N GLU A 251 10.45 26.85 9.99
CA GLU A 251 10.36 27.54 8.71
C GLU A 251 9.29 26.93 7.79
N GLN A 252 9.16 25.60 7.79
CA GLN A 252 8.09 24.94 7.02
C GLN A 252 6.70 25.24 7.58
N ALA A 253 6.53 25.24 8.91
CA ALA A 253 5.25 25.48 9.58
C ALA A 253 4.61 26.82 9.19
N LYS A 254 5.43 27.85 8.93
CA LYS A 254 4.96 29.18 8.46
C LYS A 254 4.31 29.12 7.07
N ASP A 255 4.76 28.21 6.21
CA ASP A 255 4.33 28.14 4.81
C ASP A 255 3.24 27.09 4.57
N VAL A 256 3.33 25.92 5.22
CA VAL A 256 2.43 24.79 4.95
C VAL A 256 1.05 24.97 5.60
N ASP A 257 0.03 24.38 4.98
CA ASP A 257 -1.34 24.44 5.48
C ASP A 257 -1.65 23.23 6.38
N ILE A 258 -1.03 22.08 6.10
CA ILE A 258 -1.29 20.81 6.80
C ILE A 258 0.02 20.14 7.19
N ILE A 259 0.09 19.60 8.41
CA ILE A 259 1.21 18.74 8.86
C ILE A 259 0.67 17.38 9.29
N ILE A 260 1.30 16.30 8.80
CA ILE A 260 0.99 14.93 9.20
C ILE A 260 2.25 14.34 9.83
N THR A 261 2.18 13.94 11.10
CA THR A 261 3.33 13.39 11.83
C THR A 261 3.17 11.88 12.05
N THR A 262 4.21 11.12 11.72
CA THR A 262 4.21 9.65 11.80
C THR A 262 5.48 9.10 12.45
N ALA A 263 6.24 9.92 13.15
CA ALA A 263 7.54 9.54 13.70
C ALA A 263 7.33 8.69 14.96
N LEU A 264 7.77 7.43 14.90
CA LEU A 264 7.63 6.47 15.98
C LEU A 264 8.90 5.63 16.12
N ILE A 265 9.38 5.49 17.35
CA ILE A 265 10.51 4.64 17.68
C ILE A 265 9.98 3.47 18.53
N PRO A 266 10.11 2.21 18.09
CA PRO A 266 9.62 1.06 18.84
C PRO A 266 10.11 1.03 20.30
N GLY A 267 9.18 0.84 21.23
CA GLY A 267 9.48 0.72 22.67
C GLY A 267 9.81 2.04 23.37
N ARG A 268 9.69 3.19 22.69
CA ARG A 268 9.90 4.51 23.27
C ARG A 268 8.70 5.42 23.04
N PRO A 269 8.51 6.46 23.86
CA PRO A 269 7.55 7.52 23.57
C PRO A 269 7.85 8.17 22.21
N ALA A 270 6.81 8.67 21.55
CA ALA A 270 6.95 9.44 20.32
C ALA A 270 7.81 10.69 20.57
N PRO A 271 8.80 11.00 19.71
CA PRO A 271 9.60 12.21 19.86
C PRO A 271 8.73 13.44 19.65
N LYS A 272 8.93 14.49 20.47
CA LYS A 272 8.30 15.80 20.28
C LYS A 272 9.03 16.52 19.16
N LEU A 273 8.36 16.68 18.03
CA LEU A 273 8.87 17.30 16.80
C LEU A 273 8.13 18.60 16.48
N LEU A 274 6.94 18.80 17.04
CA LEU A 274 6.16 20.03 16.90
C LEU A 274 5.82 20.59 18.27
N GLU A 275 6.73 21.39 18.82
CA GLU A 275 6.48 22.24 19.99
C GLU A 275 5.41 23.32 19.69
N ALA A 276 4.82 23.90 20.74
CA ALA A 276 3.76 24.89 20.63
C ALA A 276 4.13 26.05 19.67
N TYR A 277 5.37 26.54 19.71
CA TYR A 277 5.79 27.64 18.85
C TYR A 277 5.80 27.29 17.34
N HIS A 278 5.92 26.01 16.96
CA HIS A 278 5.74 25.56 15.58
C HIS A 278 4.28 25.68 15.16
N VAL A 279 3.38 25.19 16.01
CA VAL A 279 1.93 25.23 15.77
C VAL A 279 1.45 26.68 15.66
N GLU A 280 1.92 27.55 16.55
CA GLU A 280 1.53 28.95 16.58
C GLU A 280 2.09 29.78 15.41
N ALA A 281 3.12 29.28 14.73
CA ALA A 281 3.63 29.89 13.50
C ALA A 281 2.79 29.53 12.26
N MET A 282 1.92 28.52 12.35
CA MET A 282 1.05 28.13 11.26
C MET A 282 -0.07 29.16 11.03
N LYS A 283 -0.63 29.13 9.82
CA LYS A 283 -1.76 29.99 9.45
C LYS A 283 -3.02 29.54 10.22
N PRO A 284 -3.89 30.46 10.66
CA PRO A 284 -5.21 30.10 11.14
C PRO A 284 -5.99 29.31 10.08
N GLY A 285 -6.65 28.23 10.50
CA GLY A 285 -7.31 27.26 9.62
C GLY A 285 -6.42 26.10 9.18
N SER A 286 -5.14 26.09 9.53
CA SER A 286 -4.25 24.94 9.32
C SER A 286 -4.67 23.72 10.13
N VAL A 287 -4.22 22.53 9.70
CA VAL A 287 -4.53 21.26 10.35
C VAL A 287 -3.26 20.46 10.63
N ILE A 288 -3.16 19.90 11.84
CA ILE A 288 -2.15 18.92 12.21
C ILE A 288 -2.85 17.59 12.44
N VAL A 289 -2.35 16.50 11.86
CA VAL A 289 -2.81 15.14 12.15
C VAL A 289 -1.66 14.33 12.72
N ASP A 290 -1.78 13.95 13.99
CA ASP A 290 -0.73 13.28 14.74
C ASP A 290 -1.01 11.77 14.85
N LEU A 291 -0.38 10.97 13.99
CA LEU A 291 -0.56 9.52 13.98
C LEU A 291 0.14 8.84 15.15
N ALA A 292 1.03 9.55 15.86
CA ALA A 292 1.74 9.03 17.02
C ALA A 292 1.02 9.31 18.35
N ALA A 293 -0.21 9.83 18.31
CA ALA A 293 -0.98 10.25 19.49
C ALA A 293 -1.09 9.16 20.58
N GLU A 294 -1.20 7.89 20.20
CA GLU A 294 -1.30 6.77 21.15
C GLU A 294 -0.03 6.59 22.00
N GLN A 295 1.15 6.98 21.48
CA GLN A 295 2.45 6.87 22.17
C GLN A 295 2.98 8.22 22.65
N GLY A 296 2.07 9.15 22.92
CA GLY A 296 2.39 10.49 23.46
C GLY A 296 2.32 11.61 22.42
N GLY A 297 2.30 11.31 21.12
CA GLY A 297 2.16 12.28 20.03
C GLY A 297 3.46 13.01 19.67
N ASN A 298 3.66 13.29 18.38
CA ASN A 298 4.78 14.12 17.93
C ASN A 298 4.55 15.62 18.15
N CYS A 299 3.31 16.05 18.30
CA CYS A 299 3.00 17.43 18.66
C CYS A 299 2.83 17.58 20.18
N GLU A 300 3.40 18.63 20.75
CA GLU A 300 3.31 18.96 22.18
C GLU A 300 1.85 19.14 22.61
N LEU A 301 1.05 19.76 21.75
CA LEU A 301 -0.34 20.12 22.02
C LEU A 301 -1.34 18.98 21.74
N THR A 302 -0.88 17.81 21.27
CA THR A 302 -1.77 16.67 20.96
C THR A 302 -2.50 16.19 22.22
N SER A 303 -3.83 16.07 22.11
CA SER A 303 -4.67 15.38 23.11
C SER A 303 -5.14 14.04 22.54
N PRO A 304 -4.60 12.90 23.03
CA PRO A 304 -4.92 11.59 22.46
C PRO A 304 -6.43 11.29 22.48
N GLY A 305 -6.92 10.77 21.36
CA GLY A 305 -8.33 10.47 21.12
C GLY A 305 -9.19 11.67 20.73
N ARG A 306 -8.68 12.90 20.82
CA ARG A 306 -9.47 14.13 20.65
C ARG A 306 -9.01 14.96 19.45
N VAL A 307 -9.94 15.78 18.97
CA VAL A 307 -9.63 16.90 18.08
C VAL A 307 -9.72 18.18 18.90
N ILE A 308 -8.65 18.98 18.90
CA ILE A 308 -8.61 20.25 19.61
C ILE A 308 -8.30 21.39 18.64
N VAL A 309 -8.60 22.62 19.07
CA VAL A 309 -8.23 23.82 18.32
C VAL A 309 -7.35 24.69 19.20
N HIS A 310 -6.17 25.05 18.71
CA HIS A 310 -5.22 25.95 19.39
C HIS A 310 -4.90 27.12 18.48
N LYS A 311 -5.21 28.35 18.92
CA LYS A 311 -4.97 29.60 18.16
C LYS A 311 -5.39 29.54 16.67
N GLY A 312 -6.50 28.84 16.39
CA GLY A 312 -7.03 28.69 15.03
C GLY A 312 -6.46 27.51 14.22
N VAL A 313 -5.51 26.75 14.77
CA VAL A 313 -4.99 25.50 14.17
C VAL A 313 -5.75 24.32 14.77
N THR A 314 -6.26 23.43 13.91
CA THR A 314 -6.93 22.20 14.35
C THR A 314 -5.91 21.08 14.50
N ILE A 315 -5.91 20.38 15.64
CA ILE A 315 -4.99 19.28 15.93
C ILE A 315 -5.82 18.01 16.14
N VAL A 316 -5.64 17.05 15.24
CA VAL A 316 -6.34 15.76 15.21
C VAL A 316 -5.44 14.70 15.84
N GLY A 317 -5.80 14.22 17.03
CA GLY A 317 -5.07 13.22 17.80
C GLY A 317 -5.78 11.88 17.92
N HIS A 318 -6.56 11.45 16.91
CA HIS A 318 -7.27 10.17 16.95
C HIS A 318 -6.31 8.98 17.09
N THR A 319 -6.65 8.04 17.96
CA THR A 319 -5.87 6.81 18.22
C THR A 319 -6.43 5.57 17.51
N ASP A 320 -7.54 5.73 16.78
CA ASP A 320 -8.32 4.65 16.16
C ASP A 320 -8.43 4.80 14.63
N LEU A 321 -7.46 5.45 13.97
CA LEU A 321 -7.53 5.74 12.53
C LEU A 321 -7.84 4.50 11.65
N PRO A 322 -7.26 3.31 11.86
CA PRO A 322 -7.65 2.12 11.11
C PRO A 322 -9.12 1.70 11.33
N SER A 323 -9.66 1.91 12.54
CA SER A 323 -11.07 1.63 12.86
C SER A 323 -12.01 2.57 12.09
N ARG A 324 -11.58 3.80 11.78
CA ARG A 324 -12.33 4.75 10.94
C ARG A 324 -12.42 4.36 9.46
N LEU A 325 -11.67 3.33 9.05
CA LEU A 325 -11.75 2.69 7.73
C LEU A 325 -11.99 1.17 7.88
N SER A 326 -12.89 0.80 8.79
CA SER A 326 -13.07 -0.55 9.33
C SER A 326 -13.22 -1.65 8.28
N SER A 327 -13.98 -1.42 7.20
CA SER A 327 -14.21 -2.44 6.17
C SER A 327 -12.90 -2.87 5.47
N VAL A 328 -12.11 -1.91 5.01
CA VAL A 328 -10.81 -2.16 4.36
C VAL A 328 -9.79 -2.70 5.38
N ALA A 329 -9.79 -2.15 6.60
CA ALA A 329 -8.92 -2.61 7.66
C ALA A 329 -9.17 -4.07 8.04
N SER A 330 -10.43 -4.47 8.18
CA SER A 330 -10.82 -5.86 8.44
C SER A 330 -10.44 -6.78 7.29
N GLN A 331 -10.60 -6.33 6.05
CA GLN A 331 -10.22 -7.09 4.86
C GLN A 331 -8.71 -7.35 4.79
N LEU A 332 -7.88 -6.33 5.01
CA LEU A 332 -6.43 -6.48 4.99
C LEU A 332 -5.95 -7.30 6.19
N TYR A 333 -6.44 -7.00 7.40
CA TYR A 333 -6.07 -7.74 8.60
C TYR A 333 -6.47 -9.22 8.51
N GLY A 334 -7.70 -9.53 8.09
CA GLY A 334 -8.13 -10.90 7.86
C GLY A 334 -7.34 -11.60 6.75
N THR A 335 -6.84 -10.86 5.76
CA THR A 335 -5.94 -11.42 4.73
C THR A 335 -4.57 -11.77 5.32
N ASN A 336 -4.03 -10.96 6.23
CA ASN A 336 -2.79 -11.29 6.96
C ASN A 336 -2.96 -12.57 7.79
N ILE A 337 -4.11 -12.73 8.45
CA ILE A 337 -4.45 -13.97 9.20
C ILE A 337 -4.58 -15.16 8.25
N VAL A 338 -5.20 -15.01 7.07
CA VAL A 338 -5.25 -16.06 6.05
C VAL A 338 -3.84 -16.48 5.63
N HIS A 339 -2.94 -15.53 5.39
CA HIS A 339 -1.55 -15.83 5.03
C HIS A 339 -0.78 -16.51 6.17
N LEU A 340 -1.03 -16.13 7.42
CA LEU A 340 -0.48 -16.80 8.59
C LEU A 340 -0.95 -18.25 8.68
N LEU A 341 -2.26 -18.50 8.50
CA LEU A 341 -2.82 -19.84 8.57
C LEU A 341 -2.41 -20.72 7.38
N ASP A 342 -2.08 -20.13 6.24
CA ASP A 342 -1.44 -20.82 5.11
C ASP A 342 -0.03 -21.30 5.51
N ASP A 343 0.78 -20.41 6.07
CA ASP A 343 2.15 -20.71 6.53
C ASP A 343 2.16 -21.74 7.69
N LEU A 344 1.10 -21.77 8.51
CA LEU A 344 0.91 -22.76 9.58
C LEU A 344 0.45 -24.14 9.08
N GLY A 345 0.28 -24.33 7.76
CA GLY A 345 -0.07 -25.63 7.18
C GLY A 345 -1.57 -25.88 6.99
N LYS A 346 -2.39 -24.83 6.99
CA LYS A 346 -3.86 -24.92 6.80
C LYS A 346 -4.52 -25.84 7.84
N ALA A 347 -5.72 -26.34 7.58
CA ALA A 347 -6.41 -27.18 8.57
C ALA A 347 -5.84 -28.60 8.69
N GLU A 348 -5.41 -29.22 7.59
CA GLU A 348 -4.97 -30.62 7.58
C GLU A 348 -3.58 -30.83 8.21
N LYS A 349 -2.67 -29.85 8.03
CA LYS A 349 -1.26 -29.94 8.49
C LYS A 349 -0.92 -28.84 9.48
N PHE A 350 -1.92 -28.34 10.20
CA PHE A 350 -1.73 -27.28 11.18
C PHE A 350 -0.63 -27.63 12.18
N LYS A 351 0.42 -26.82 12.22
CA LYS A 351 1.55 -27.03 13.11
C LYS A 351 2.16 -25.71 13.54
N LEU A 352 2.35 -25.56 14.85
CA LEU A 352 3.16 -24.49 15.44
C LEU A 352 4.64 -24.89 15.37
N ASP A 353 5.22 -24.77 14.18
CA ASP A 353 6.60 -25.20 13.92
C ASP A 353 7.60 -24.17 14.45
N LEU A 354 8.42 -24.56 15.43
CA LEU A 354 9.43 -23.68 16.03
C LEU A 354 10.67 -23.52 15.14
N ASP A 355 10.85 -24.38 14.15
CA ASP A 355 11.91 -24.28 13.15
C ASP A 355 11.59 -23.23 12.07
N ASP A 356 10.30 -22.90 11.90
CA ASP A 356 9.86 -21.82 11.04
C ASP A 356 10.11 -20.47 11.73
N GLU A 357 10.98 -19.63 11.15
CA GLU A 357 11.39 -18.35 11.76
C GLU A 357 10.23 -17.35 11.97
N VAL A 358 9.17 -17.40 11.15
CA VAL A 358 8.01 -16.50 11.26
C VAL A 358 7.12 -16.96 12.40
N VAL A 359 6.80 -18.26 12.43
CA VAL A 359 6.00 -18.87 13.49
C VAL A 359 6.73 -18.75 14.82
N SER A 360 8.02 -19.07 14.86
CA SER A 360 8.83 -18.98 16.07
C SER A 360 8.95 -17.55 16.60
N GLY A 361 9.05 -16.56 15.72
CA GLY A 361 9.11 -15.14 16.07
C GLY A 361 7.79 -14.55 16.56
N ALA A 362 6.65 -15.01 16.00
CA ALA A 362 5.32 -14.51 16.37
C ALA A 362 4.67 -15.28 17.54
N LEU A 363 5.08 -16.52 17.81
CA LEU A 363 4.50 -17.37 18.86
C LEU A 363 5.05 -17.01 20.25
N VAL A 364 4.31 -16.19 20.99
CA VAL A 364 4.72 -15.62 22.29
C VAL A 364 4.34 -16.50 23.50
N VAL A 365 3.36 -17.39 23.35
CA VAL A 365 3.04 -18.44 24.33
C VAL A 365 2.86 -19.76 23.59
N LYS A 366 3.47 -20.84 24.09
CA LYS A 366 3.28 -22.19 23.56
C LYS A 366 3.03 -23.19 24.69
N ASP A 367 1.90 -23.90 24.64
CA ASP A 367 1.51 -24.92 25.62
C ASP A 367 1.64 -24.44 27.10
N GLY A 368 1.28 -23.18 27.35
CA GLY A 368 1.42 -22.57 28.68
C GLY A 368 2.85 -22.15 29.08
N ALA A 369 3.82 -22.20 28.17
CA ALA A 369 5.15 -21.64 28.39
C ALA A 369 5.28 -20.25 27.74
N ASN A 370 5.72 -19.26 28.52
CA ASN A 370 6.07 -17.94 28.00
C ASN A 370 7.32 -18.04 27.11
N ARG A 371 7.24 -17.52 25.89
CA ARG A 371 8.35 -17.46 24.93
C ARG A 371 8.82 -16.04 24.61
N TRP A 372 8.24 -15.02 25.24
CA TRP A 372 8.64 -13.63 25.03
C TRP A 372 9.85 -13.25 25.90
N PRO A 373 10.88 -12.56 25.38
CA PRO A 373 11.07 -12.16 23.97
C PRO A 373 11.43 -13.36 23.08
N THR A 374 10.81 -13.42 21.90
CA THR A 374 11.06 -14.52 20.95
C THR A 374 12.45 -14.43 20.33
N PRO A 375 13.04 -15.56 19.90
CA PRO A 375 14.34 -15.55 19.26
C PRO A 375 14.34 -14.60 18.05
N LYS A 376 15.29 -13.67 17.99
CA LYS A 376 15.49 -12.84 16.80
C LYS A 376 15.77 -13.78 15.61
N PRO A 377 15.06 -13.64 14.47
CA PRO A 377 15.40 -14.38 13.27
C PRO A 377 16.85 -14.10 12.90
N LYS A 378 17.51 -15.05 12.22
CA LYS A 378 18.80 -14.73 11.61
C LYS A 378 18.55 -13.64 10.60
N MET A 379 18.97 -12.41 10.91
CA MET A 379 18.90 -11.29 9.99
C MET A 379 19.70 -11.67 8.74
N THR A 380 19.01 -12.17 7.72
CA THR A 380 19.42 -11.84 6.37
C THR A 380 19.09 -10.37 6.28
N SER A 381 20.10 -9.53 6.46
CA SER A 381 19.98 -8.12 6.12
C SER A 381 19.26 -8.07 4.77
N PRO A 382 18.20 -7.26 4.59
CA PRO A 382 18.04 -6.69 3.27
C PRO A 382 19.39 -6.03 3.06
N THR A 383 20.22 -6.64 2.21
CA THR A 383 21.51 -6.10 1.85
C THR A 383 21.23 -4.63 1.65
N GLU A 384 21.94 -3.76 2.38
CA GLU A 384 22.24 -2.46 1.81
C GLU A 384 22.56 -2.79 0.37
N GLY A 385 21.73 -2.31 -0.54
CA GLY A 385 22.23 -2.12 -1.86
C GLY A 385 23.41 -1.16 -1.69
N LYS A 386 24.62 -1.66 -1.38
CA LYS A 386 25.72 -1.40 -2.32
C LYS A 386 25.04 -1.45 -3.66
N PRO A 387 25.09 -0.41 -4.49
CA PRO A 387 24.61 -0.53 -5.84
C PRO A 387 25.25 -1.81 -6.36
N LYS A 388 24.46 -2.90 -6.40
CA LYS A 388 24.52 -3.80 -7.52
C LYS A 388 24.16 -2.80 -8.59
N GLU A 389 25.22 -2.27 -9.22
CA GLU A 389 25.20 -1.76 -10.57
C GLU A 389 24.02 -2.46 -11.22
N ALA A 390 22.95 -1.68 -11.42
CA ALA A 390 21.60 -2.22 -11.54
C ALA A 390 21.70 -3.40 -12.50
N ALA A 391 21.47 -4.62 -12.02
CA ALA A 391 21.40 -5.76 -12.91
C ALA A 391 20.33 -5.34 -13.92
N PRO A 392 20.67 -5.25 -15.21
CA PRO A 392 19.81 -4.64 -16.20
C PRO A 392 18.44 -5.31 -16.10
N PRO A 393 17.33 -4.57 -16.28
CA PRO A 393 15.99 -5.12 -16.20
C PRO A 393 15.94 -6.43 -17.01
N PRO A 394 15.24 -7.48 -16.55
CA PRO A 394 15.14 -8.71 -17.30
C PRO A 394 14.75 -8.33 -18.72
N LYS A 395 15.62 -8.70 -19.68
CA LYS A 395 15.44 -8.38 -21.09
C LYS A 395 13.99 -8.71 -21.45
N ALA A 396 13.18 -7.68 -21.66
CA ALA A 396 12.10 -7.77 -22.62
C ALA A 396 12.73 -8.38 -23.87
N ALA A 397 12.15 -9.46 -24.35
CA ALA A 397 12.66 -10.18 -25.50
C ALA A 397 12.86 -9.20 -26.66
N GLY A 398 14.14 -8.96 -26.99
CA GLY A 398 14.62 -8.44 -28.27
C GLY A 398 14.40 -6.95 -28.55
N GLY A 399 15.37 -6.12 -28.15
CA GLY A 399 15.64 -4.81 -28.77
C GLY A 399 17.16 -4.58 -28.78
N HIS A 400 17.76 -4.54 -29.98
CA HIS A 400 19.20 -4.54 -30.25
C HIS A 400 19.94 -3.27 -29.80
N GLY A 401 21.25 -3.31 -29.63
CA GLY A 401 22.04 -2.10 -29.38
C GLY A 401 23.48 -2.47 -29.07
N HIS A 402 24.33 -2.39 -30.09
CA HIS A 402 25.71 -2.87 -30.10
C HIS A 402 26.65 -2.04 -29.22
N GLY A 403 27.51 -2.74 -28.46
CA GLY A 403 28.67 -2.19 -27.78
C GLY A 403 29.46 -3.30 -27.07
N GLY A 404 30.45 -3.84 -27.77
CA GLY A 404 31.49 -4.81 -27.38
C GLY A 404 31.49 -5.45 -25.98
N GLY A 405 31.26 -6.76 -25.93
CA GLY A 405 31.58 -7.62 -24.79
C GLY A 405 31.13 -9.05 -25.04
N GLY A 406 32.07 -9.95 -25.36
CA GLY A 406 31.81 -11.34 -25.74
C GLY A 406 31.11 -12.13 -24.64
N GLY A 407 29.96 -12.72 -24.98
CA GLY A 407 29.21 -13.66 -24.14
C GLY A 407 28.38 -14.60 -24.99
N SER A 408 28.64 -15.90 -24.83
CA SER A 408 28.10 -17.03 -25.60
C SER A 408 26.56 -17.12 -25.58
N GLY A 409 25.90 -16.70 -26.66
CA GLY A 409 24.50 -17.00 -26.94
C GLY A 409 24.38 -18.10 -28.00
N SER A 410 23.49 -19.06 -27.79
CA SER A 410 23.26 -20.19 -28.71
C SER A 410 22.82 -19.71 -30.11
N PRO A 411 23.43 -20.16 -31.22
CA PRO A 411 23.16 -19.65 -32.57
C PRO A 411 21.83 -20.11 -33.18
N TRP A 412 21.15 -21.08 -32.56
CA TRP A 412 19.95 -21.72 -33.08
C TRP A 412 18.77 -20.78 -33.42
N PRO A 413 18.46 -19.71 -32.66
CA PRO A 413 17.36 -18.80 -33.00
C PRO A 413 17.61 -18.01 -34.30
N LEU A 414 18.85 -17.59 -34.53
CA LEU A 414 19.25 -16.87 -35.75
C LEU A 414 19.22 -17.78 -36.98
N VAL A 415 19.66 -19.03 -36.81
CA VAL A 415 19.60 -20.06 -37.87
C VAL A 415 18.13 -20.39 -38.21
N ALA A 416 17.26 -20.55 -37.21
CA ALA A 416 15.85 -20.81 -37.43
C ALA A 416 15.15 -19.65 -38.14
N ALA A 417 15.43 -18.39 -37.75
CA ALA A 417 14.91 -17.21 -38.42
C ALA A 417 15.40 -17.10 -39.88
N GLY A 418 16.68 -17.40 -40.12
CA GLY A 418 17.26 -17.43 -41.48
C GLY A 418 16.60 -18.48 -42.37
N LEU A 419 16.39 -19.71 -41.87
CA LEU A 419 15.71 -20.77 -42.61
C LEU A 419 14.24 -20.42 -42.92
N ALA A 420 13.54 -19.78 -41.99
CA ALA A 420 12.18 -19.30 -42.20
C ALA A 420 12.11 -18.24 -43.32
N LEU A 421 13.05 -17.29 -43.34
CA LEU A 421 13.13 -16.28 -44.40
C LEU A 421 13.47 -16.89 -45.76
N VAL A 422 14.35 -17.90 -45.81
CA VAL A 422 14.64 -18.65 -47.04
C VAL A 422 13.38 -19.39 -47.52
N GLY A 423 12.65 -20.06 -46.62
CA GLY A 423 11.39 -20.73 -46.95
C GLY A 423 10.33 -19.79 -47.52
N ILE A 424 10.20 -18.59 -46.95
CA ILE A 424 9.31 -17.54 -47.47
C ILE A 424 9.79 -17.07 -48.86
N GLY A 425 11.10 -16.86 -49.04
CA GLY A 425 11.69 -16.44 -50.31
C GLY A 425 11.49 -17.44 -51.45
N MET A 426 11.45 -18.73 -51.15
CA MET A 426 11.25 -19.80 -52.14
C MET A 426 9.78 -20.02 -52.51
N GLY A 427 8.83 -19.69 -51.62
CA GLY A 427 7.41 -20.01 -51.79
C GLY A 427 6.46 -18.81 -51.99
N ALA A 428 6.91 -17.58 -51.73
CA ALA A 428 6.02 -16.42 -51.72
C ALA A 428 5.98 -15.65 -53.06
N PRO A 429 4.82 -15.06 -53.43
CA PRO A 429 4.71 -14.18 -54.60
C PRO A 429 5.62 -12.93 -54.50
N PRO A 430 6.13 -12.38 -55.62
CA PRO A 430 6.98 -11.19 -55.61
C PRO A 430 6.35 -9.95 -54.95
N SER A 431 5.04 -9.78 -55.09
CA SER A 431 4.28 -8.71 -54.42
C SER A 431 4.31 -8.86 -52.90
N PHE A 432 4.23 -10.09 -52.39
CA PHE A 432 4.34 -10.35 -50.95
C PHE A 432 5.74 -10.04 -50.44
N LEU A 433 6.79 -10.42 -51.16
CA LEU A 433 8.17 -10.11 -50.79
C LEU A 433 8.40 -8.59 -50.67
N THR A 434 7.84 -7.82 -51.61
CA THR A 434 7.93 -6.35 -51.57
C THR A 434 7.26 -5.76 -50.32
N HIS A 435 6.03 -6.19 -49.99
CA HIS A 435 5.34 -5.75 -48.78
C HIS A 435 6.06 -6.20 -47.50
N LEU A 436 6.61 -7.41 -47.49
CA LEU A 436 7.37 -7.95 -46.36
C LEU A 436 8.66 -7.15 -46.12
N THR A 437 9.39 -6.79 -47.18
CA THR A 437 10.58 -5.94 -47.06
C THR A 437 10.23 -4.57 -46.47
N VAL A 438 9.17 -3.92 -46.98
CA VAL A 438 8.70 -2.63 -46.45
C VAL A 438 8.28 -2.77 -44.98
N PHE A 439 7.57 -3.83 -44.62
CA PHE A 439 7.15 -4.10 -43.25
C PHE A 439 8.33 -4.27 -42.29
N VAL A 440 9.34 -5.07 -42.67
CA VAL A 440 10.54 -5.28 -41.85
C VAL A 440 11.31 -3.97 -41.67
N LEU A 441 11.52 -3.20 -42.74
CA LEU A 441 12.17 -1.89 -42.65
C LEU A 441 11.38 -0.91 -41.77
N ALA A 442 10.06 -0.89 -41.87
CA ALA A 442 9.19 -0.07 -41.04
C ALA A 442 9.30 -0.43 -39.55
N ILE A 443 9.47 -1.72 -39.20
CA ILE A 443 9.74 -2.15 -37.82
C ILE A 443 11.06 -1.56 -37.31
N PHE A 444 12.13 -1.66 -38.10
CA PHE A 444 13.43 -1.09 -37.73
C PHE A 444 13.35 0.43 -37.51
N VAL A 445 12.69 1.15 -38.41
CA VAL A 445 12.49 2.60 -38.30
C VAL A 445 11.65 2.93 -37.06
N GLY A 446 10.52 2.25 -36.86
CA GLY A 446 9.63 2.47 -35.71
C GLY A 446 10.34 2.22 -34.37
N TRP A 447 11.13 1.15 -34.30
CA TRP A 447 11.93 0.82 -33.13
C TRP A 447 12.97 1.91 -32.81
N GLN A 448 13.73 2.38 -33.81
CA GLN A 448 14.71 3.45 -33.63
C GLN A 448 14.06 4.78 -33.22
N VAL A 449 12.89 5.11 -33.77
CA VAL A 449 12.20 6.38 -33.48
C VAL A 449 11.62 6.38 -32.07
N ILE A 450 10.96 5.30 -31.65
CA ILE A 450 10.29 5.23 -30.34
C ILE A 450 11.29 5.24 -29.19
N TRP A 451 12.43 4.55 -29.36
CA TRP A 451 13.46 4.49 -28.31
C TRP A 451 14.13 5.83 -27.99
N ASN A 452 14.08 6.79 -28.92
CA ASN A 452 14.66 8.12 -28.74
C ASN A 452 13.67 9.14 -28.15
N VAL A 453 12.47 8.72 -27.74
CA VAL A 453 11.49 9.62 -27.12
C VAL A 453 11.79 9.82 -25.65
N THR A 454 11.77 11.07 -25.19
CA THR A 454 11.99 11.41 -23.77
C THR A 454 10.89 10.78 -22.88
N PRO A 455 11.22 10.23 -21.69
CA PRO A 455 10.24 9.58 -20.81
C PRO A 455 9.04 10.46 -20.42
N ALA A 456 9.25 11.77 -20.27
CA ALA A 456 8.20 12.75 -19.99
C ALA A 456 7.12 12.85 -21.09
N LEU A 457 7.42 12.36 -22.30
CA LEU A 457 6.54 12.41 -23.47
C LEU A 457 5.89 11.05 -23.80
N HIS A 458 6.06 10.01 -22.97
CA HIS A 458 5.45 8.70 -23.23
C HIS A 458 3.91 8.76 -23.30
N THR A 459 3.26 9.56 -22.45
CA THR A 459 1.79 9.72 -22.49
C THR A 459 1.30 10.45 -23.74
N PRO A 460 1.91 11.59 -24.15
CA PRO A 460 1.68 12.16 -25.47
C PRO A 460 1.96 11.19 -26.64
N LEU A 461 3.03 10.40 -26.56
CA LEU A 461 3.38 9.40 -27.58
C LEU A 461 2.27 8.35 -27.73
N MET A 462 1.74 7.83 -26.61
CA MET A 462 0.60 6.89 -26.63
C MET A 462 -0.65 7.51 -27.26
N SER A 463 -0.91 8.80 -27.01
CA SER A 463 -2.03 9.51 -27.64
C SER A 463 -1.83 9.68 -29.15
N VAL A 464 -0.60 9.95 -29.61
CA VAL A 464 -0.27 10.03 -31.05
C VAL A 464 -0.38 8.67 -31.73
N THR A 465 0.13 7.60 -31.12
CA THR A 465 0.02 6.26 -31.71
C THR A 465 -1.44 5.80 -31.81
N ASN A 466 -2.29 6.18 -30.85
CA ASN A 466 -3.73 5.97 -30.94
C ASN A 466 -4.41 6.80 -32.06
N ALA A 467 -3.92 8.01 -32.34
CA ALA A 467 -4.40 8.78 -33.49
C ALA A 467 -3.99 8.13 -34.83
N ILE A 468 -2.74 7.68 -34.92
CA ILE A 468 -2.17 7.04 -36.12
C ILE A 468 -2.80 5.67 -36.39
N SER A 469 -3.19 4.92 -35.35
CA SER A 469 -3.89 3.63 -35.52
C SER A 469 -5.22 3.78 -36.28
N GLY A 470 -5.77 4.98 -36.33
CA GLY A 470 -6.90 5.35 -37.19
C GLY A 470 -6.64 5.19 -38.70
N ILE A 471 -5.42 4.83 -39.14
CA ILE A 471 -5.11 4.48 -40.53
C ILE A 471 -6.00 3.36 -41.10
N ILE A 472 -6.66 2.58 -40.24
CA ILE A 472 -7.73 1.63 -40.61
C ILE A 472 -8.84 2.28 -41.47
N ILE A 473 -8.98 3.62 -41.44
CA ILE A 473 -9.86 4.38 -42.32
C ILE A 473 -9.63 4.06 -43.81
N ILE A 474 -8.38 3.79 -44.21
CA ILE A 474 -8.04 3.42 -45.59
C ILE A 474 -8.75 2.11 -45.98
N GLY A 475 -8.77 1.13 -45.08
CA GLY A 475 -9.50 -0.12 -45.27
C GLY A 475 -11.00 0.11 -45.40
N GLY A 476 -11.57 0.99 -44.57
CA GLY A 476 -12.98 1.38 -44.66
C GLY A 476 -13.34 2.05 -46.00
N ILE A 477 -12.49 2.96 -46.48
CA ILE A 477 -12.66 3.66 -47.77
C ILE A 477 -12.61 2.66 -48.95
N LEU A 478 -11.75 1.65 -48.88
CA LEU A 478 -11.69 0.63 -49.94
C LEU A 478 -12.94 -0.25 -50.00
N GLN A 479 -13.67 -0.40 -48.89
CA GLN A 479 -14.85 -1.26 -48.78
C GLN A 479 -16.19 -0.53 -49.00
N ILE A 480 -16.20 0.81 -48.97
CA ILE A 480 -17.43 1.61 -49.09
C ILE A 480 -17.95 1.73 -50.54
N SER A 481 -17.18 1.30 -51.53
CA SER A 481 -17.54 1.35 -52.96
C SER A 481 -18.55 0.28 -53.40
N GLY A 482 -19.00 -0.59 -52.49
CA GLY A 482 -20.00 -1.64 -52.77
C GLY A 482 -21.45 -1.12 -52.86
N PRO A 483 -22.40 -1.98 -53.26
CA PRO A 483 -23.81 -1.61 -53.37
C PRO A 483 -24.39 -1.05 -52.05
N PRO A 484 -25.28 -0.04 -52.11
CA PRO A 484 -25.98 0.45 -50.93
C PRO A 484 -26.74 -0.67 -50.22
N GLY A 485 -26.49 -0.87 -48.92
CA GLY A 485 -27.14 -1.90 -48.10
C GLY A 485 -26.39 -3.24 -48.02
N ALA A 486 -25.30 -3.44 -48.76
CA ALA A 486 -24.44 -4.60 -48.58
C ALA A 486 -23.73 -4.55 -47.21
N ALA A 487 -23.59 -5.71 -46.56
CA ALA A 487 -22.94 -5.81 -45.24
C ALA A 487 -21.50 -5.25 -45.25
N THR A 488 -20.76 -5.44 -46.35
CA THR A 488 -19.41 -4.90 -46.54
C THR A 488 -19.40 -3.37 -46.59
N THR A 489 -20.37 -2.75 -47.26
CA THR A 489 -20.53 -1.28 -47.34
C THR A 489 -20.89 -0.70 -45.97
N ILE A 490 -21.77 -1.36 -45.22
CA ILE A 490 -22.16 -0.95 -43.85
C ILE A 490 -20.96 -1.04 -42.90
N LEU A 491 -20.22 -2.15 -42.95
CA LEU A 491 -19.00 -2.33 -42.15
C LEU A 491 -17.89 -1.34 -42.55
N GLY A 492 -17.75 -1.05 -43.83
CA GLY A 492 -16.84 -0.02 -44.34
C GLY A 492 -17.19 1.37 -43.79
N ALA A 493 -18.46 1.75 -43.83
CA ALA A 493 -18.94 3.01 -43.26
C ALA A 493 -18.72 3.10 -41.74
N ALA A 494 -18.98 2.01 -41.01
CA ALA A 494 -18.71 1.95 -39.57
C ALA A 494 -17.21 2.06 -39.26
N ALA A 495 -16.36 1.39 -40.02
CA ALA A 495 -14.90 1.50 -39.90
C ALA A 495 -14.42 2.93 -40.12
N ILE A 496 -14.95 3.64 -41.14
CA ILE A 496 -14.62 5.05 -41.39
C ILE A 496 -15.03 5.93 -40.20
N LEU A 497 -16.25 5.76 -39.70
CA LEU A 497 -16.75 6.55 -38.56
C LEU A 497 -15.86 6.38 -37.32
N LEU A 498 -15.62 5.13 -36.91
CA LEU A 498 -14.82 4.83 -35.72
C LEU A 498 -13.36 5.28 -35.88
N ALA A 499 -12.77 5.08 -37.06
CA ALA A 499 -11.43 5.53 -37.36
C ALA A 499 -11.32 7.06 -37.29
N THR A 500 -12.32 7.77 -37.81
CA THR A 500 -12.36 9.24 -37.77
C THR A 500 -12.43 9.76 -36.33
N ILE A 501 -13.20 9.10 -35.46
CA ILE A 501 -13.25 9.42 -34.02
C ILE A 501 -11.88 9.23 -33.37
N ASN A 502 -11.20 8.11 -33.66
CA ASN A 502 -9.87 7.84 -33.13
C ASN A 502 -8.82 8.87 -33.60
N ILE A 503 -8.85 9.24 -34.89
CA ILE A 503 -7.95 10.27 -35.46
C ILE A 503 -8.19 11.62 -34.78
N ALA A 504 -9.43 12.11 -34.80
CA ALA A 504 -9.78 13.43 -34.30
C ALA A 504 -9.55 13.53 -32.78
N GLY A 505 -10.00 12.53 -32.02
CA GLY A 505 -9.81 12.46 -30.58
C GLY A 505 -8.33 12.37 -30.19
N GLY A 506 -7.58 11.47 -30.84
CA GLY A 506 -6.16 11.26 -30.56
C GLY A 506 -5.33 12.53 -30.81
N PHE A 507 -5.50 13.19 -31.96
CA PHE A 507 -4.74 14.42 -32.25
C PHE A 507 -5.14 15.59 -31.34
N LEU A 508 -6.42 15.77 -31.03
CA LEU A 508 -6.89 16.84 -30.16
C LEU A 508 -6.35 16.69 -28.74
N VAL A 509 -6.38 15.47 -28.20
CA VAL A 509 -5.84 15.18 -26.86
C VAL A 509 -4.32 15.33 -26.86
N THR A 510 -3.61 14.82 -27.86
CA THR A 510 -2.16 15.02 -28.00
C THR A 510 -1.80 16.51 -27.98
N GLN A 511 -2.52 17.33 -28.76
CA GLN A 511 -2.25 18.76 -28.85
C GLN A 511 -2.44 19.45 -27.49
N ARG A 512 -3.50 19.11 -26.75
CA ARG A 512 -3.72 19.61 -25.38
C ARG A 512 -2.61 19.18 -24.44
N MET A 513 -2.16 17.91 -24.51
CA MET A 513 -1.06 17.42 -23.67
C MET A 513 0.24 18.18 -23.95
N LEU A 514 0.61 18.34 -25.22
CA LEU A 514 1.84 19.04 -25.61
C LEU A 514 1.79 20.54 -25.26
N GLN A 515 0.63 21.18 -25.30
CA GLN A 515 0.46 22.57 -24.86
C GLN A 515 0.77 22.76 -23.38
N MET A 516 0.48 21.78 -22.52
CA MET A 516 0.82 21.85 -21.09
C MET A 516 2.34 21.81 -20.82
N PHE A 517 3.15 21.35 -21.77
CA PHE A 517 4.61 21.31 -21.66
C PHE A 517 5.31 22.58 -22.19
N ARG A 518 4.57 23.50 -22.83
CA ARG A 518 5.16 24.79 -23.26
C ARG A 518 5.30 25.70 -22.04
N LYS A 519 6.55 26.01 -21.66
CA LYS A 519 6.84 27.12 -20.74
C LYS A 519 6.36 28.43 -21.39
N GLN A 520 5.62 29.25 -20.64
CA GLN A 520 5.45 30.66 -20.96
C GLN A 520 6.69 31.44 -20.54
#